data_AF-Q48446-F1
#
_entry.id   AF-Q48446-F1
#
_cell.length_a   1.000
_cell.length_b   1.000
_cell.length_c   1.000
_cell.angle_alpha   90.00
_cell.angle_beta   90.00
_cell.angle_gamma   90.00
#
_symmetry.space_group_name_H-M   'P 1'
#
loop_
_entity.id
_entity.type
_entity.pdbx_description
1 polymer ?
#
loop_
_entity_poly.entity_id
_entity_poly.type
_entity_poly.pdbx_seq_one_letter_code
_entity_poly.pdbx_strand_id
1 'polypeptide(L)'
;MIVVTHTAVVQVLIHMEWIADPSIWAGLVTLVVIELVLGIDNLVFIAILAEKLPPAQRDRARITGLMLAMGMRLLLLASISWLVTLTKPLIVFHDFSFSARDLIMLFGGLFLLFKATVELNERLEGKDSDNPTQRKGAKFWAVVAQIVVLDAIFSLDSVITAVGMVDHWR
;
A
#
# COMPACT_ATOMS: atom_id res chain seq x y z
N MET A 1 -8.50 -9.28 48.57
CA MET A 1 -7.39 -9.86 47.78
C MET A 1 -7.85 -11.04 46.93
N ILE A 2 -8.52 -12.06 47.50
CA ILE A 2 -8.98 -13.26 46.78
C ILE A 2 -9.90 -12.96 45.57
N VAL A 3 -10.82 -11.98 45.68
CA VAL A 3 -11.75 -11.62 44.58
C VAL A 3 -11.02 -11.02 43.37
N VAL A 4 -9.99 -10.19 43.59
CA VAL A 4 -9.20 -9.57 42.49
C VAL A 4 -8.39 -10.62 41.75
N THR A 5 -7.80 -11.59 42.48
CA THR A 5 -7.11 -12.73 41.87
C THR A 5 -8.08 -13.59 41.05
N HIS A 6 -9.30 -13.82 41.55
CA HIS A 6 -10.31 -14.60 40.83
C HIS A 6 -10.77 -13.90 39.53
N THR A 7 -11.04 -12.59 39.56
CA THR A 7 -11.42 -11.85 38.34
C THR A 7 -10.28 -11.82 37.31
N ALA A 8 -9.03 -11.68 37.75
CA ALA A 8 -7.87 -11.73 36.85
C ALA A 8 -7.68 -13.12 36.22
N VAL A 9 -7.87 -14.21 36.99
CA VAL A 9 -7.81 -15.57 36.47
C VAL A 9 -8.95 -15.84 35.48
N VAL A 10 -10.18 -15.39 35.77
CA VAL A 10 -11.31 -15.51 34.84
C VAL A 10 -11.08 -14.68 33.57
N GLN A 11 -10.52 -13.47 33.66
CA GLN A 11 -10.12 -12.70 32.48
C GLN A 11 -9.10 -13.49 31.67
N VAL A 12 -8.00 -13.98 32.25
CA VAL A 12 -6.99 -14.77 31.51
C VAL A 12 -7.58 -16.04 30.89
N LEU A 13 -8.49 -16.73 31.58
CA LEU A 13 -9.20 -17.90 31.02
C LEU A 13 -10.07 -17.52 29.82
N ILE A 14 -10.85 -16.43 29.90
CA ILE A 14 -11.65 -15.90 28.77
C ILE A 14 -10.75 -15.50 27.59
N HIS A 15 -9.58 -14.91 27.86
CA HIS A 15 -8.60 -14.58 26.80
C HIS A 15 -8.02 -15.85 26.13
N MET A 16 -7.88 -16.96 26.87
CA MET A 16 -7.39 -18.25 26.34
C MET A 16 -8.46 -19.04 25.58
N GLU A 17 -9.74 -18.92 25.96
CA GLU A 17 -10.86 -19.56 25.25
C GLU A 17 -10.99 -19.02 23.81
N TRP A 18 -10.75 -17.72 23.60
CA TRP A 18 -10.71 -17.11 22.26
C TRP A 18 -9.60 -17.72 21.39
N ILE A 19 -8.44 -18.09 21.95
CA ILE A 19 -7.37 -18.73 21.15
C ILE A 19 -7.79 -20.14 20.67
N ALA A 20 -8.70 -20.82 21.38
CA ALA A 20 -9.18 -22.15 21.01
C ALA A 20 -10.33 -22.12 19.98
N ASP A 21 -10.94 -20.96 19.73
CA ASP A 21 -12.06 -20.81 18.80
C ASP A 21 -11.57 -21.02 17.35
N PRO A 22 -12.05 -22.06 16.64
CA PRO A 22 -11.64 -22.34 15.26
C PRO A 22 -11.92 -21.19 14.28
N SER A 23 -12.87 -20.31 14.62
CA SER A 23 -13.23 -19.12 13.83
C SER A 23 -12.10 -18.10 13.73
N ILE A 24 -11.27 -17.94 14.77
CA ILE A 24 -10.14 -16.99 14.76
C ILE A 24 -8.98 -17.56 13.98
N TRP A 25 -8.71 -18.86 14.12
CA TRP A 25 -7.73 -19.52 13.25
C TRP A 25 -8.15 -19.42 11.78
N ALA A 26 -9.44 -19.63 11.47
CA ALA A 26 -9.96 -19.42 10.12
C ALA A 26 -9.81 -17.96 9.65
N GLY A 27 -10.11 -16.98 10.51
CA GLY A 27 -9.92 -15.56 10.22
C GLY A 27 -8.44 -15.20 9.98
N LEU A 28 -7.53 -15.68 10.83
CA LEU A 28 -6.09 -15.50 10.69
C LEU A 28 -5.57 -16.12 9.39
N VAL A 29 -5.97 -17.36 9.08
CA VAL A 29 -5.62 -18.02 7.82
C VAL A 29 -6.14 -17.21 6.63
N THR A 30 -7.38 -16.71 6.69
CA THR A 30 -7.98 -15.92 5.61
C THR A 30 -7.22 -14.61 5.40
N LEU A 31 -6.87 -13.90 6.48
CA LEU A 31 -6.05 -12.68 6.42
C LEU A 31 -4.65 -12.95 5.87
N VAL A 32 -3.99 -14.03 6.32
CA VAL A 32 -2.67 -14.44 5.81
C VAL A 32 -2.74 -14.75 4.32
N VAL A 33 -3.78 -15.45 3.87
CA VAL A 33 -3.97 -15.76 2.45
C VAL A 33 -4.20 -14.47 1.65
N ILE A 34 -5.09 -13.58 2.08
CA ILE A 34 -5.35 -12.30 1.40
C ILE A 34 -4.07 -11.46 1.35
N GLU A 35 -3.38 -11.29 2.46
CA GLU A 35 -2.14 -10.50 2.51
C GLU A 35 -1.05 -11.09 1.61
N LEU A 36 -0.92 -12.42 1.56
CA LEU A 36 0.07 -13.11 0.73
C LEU A 36 -0.25 -12.95 -0.76
N VAL A 37 -1.51 -13.09 -1.16
CA VAL A 37 -1.93 -12.87 -2.55
C VAL A 37 -1.64 -11.42 -2.97
N LEU A 38 -2.08 -10.44 -2.17
CA LEU A 38 -1.86 -9.01 -2.44
C LEU A 38 -0.37 -8.60 -2.37
N GLY A 39 0.43 -9.33 -1.59
CA GLY A 39 1.87 -9.10 -1.44
C GLY A 39 2.69 -9.65 -2.62
N ILE A 40 2.30 -10.80 -3.16
CA ILE A 40 3.01 -11.45 -4.29
C ILE A 40 3.00 -10.56 -5.53
N ASP A 41 1.86 -9.97 -5.88
CA ASP A 41 1.73 -9.13 -7.07
C ASP A 41 2.76 -8.00 -7.07
N ASN A 42 2.80 -7.22 -5.98
CA ASN A 42 3.75 -6.13 -5.81
C ASN A 42 5.23 -6.60 -5.92
N LEU A 43 5.57 -7.75 -5.32
CA LEU A 43 6.92 -8.34 -5.41
C LEU A 43 7.27 -8.77 -6.84
N VAL A 44 6.34 -9.42 -7.55
CA VAL A 44 6.52 -9.87 -8.93
C VAL A 44 6.72 -8.69 -9.86
N PHE A 45 5.96 -7.60 -9.70
CA PHE A 45 6.15 -6.38 -10.49
C PHE A 45 7.53 -5.76 -10.28
N ILE A 46 8.01 -5.67 -9.04
CA ILE A 46 9.37 -5.19 -8.74
C ILE A 46 10.42 -6.08 -9.42
N ALA A 47 10.26 -7.41 -9.34
CA ALA A 47 11.19 -8.36 -9.94
C ALA A 47 11.25 -8.22 -11.48
N ILE A 48 10.09 -8.18 -12.14
CA ILE A 48 9.97 -8.04 -13.60
C ILE A 48 10.54 -6.70 -14.09
N LEU A 49 10.23 -5.59 -13.41
CA LEU A 49 10.74 -4.28 -13.81
C LEU A 49 12.25 -4.19 -13.59
N ALA A 50 12.77 -4.72 -12.49
CA ALA A 50 14.19 -4.73 -12.23
C ALA A 50 14.99 -5.53 -13.27
N GLU A 51 14.42 -6.56 -13.90
CA GLU A 51 15.08 -7.32 -14.97
C GLU A 51 15.37 -6.48 -16.22
N LYS A 52 14.67 -5.36 -16.42
CA LYS A 52 14.93 -4.41 -17.51
C LYS A 52 16.25 -3.66 -17.36
N LEU A 53 16.86 -3.65 -16.18
CA LEU A 53 18.17 -3.04 -15.96
C LEU A 53 19.32 -4.00 -16.30
N PRO A 54 20.52 -3.46 -16.62
CA PRO A 54 21.75 -4.25 -16.71
C PRO A 54 21.98 -5.04 -15.40
N PRO A 55 22.52 -6.28 -15.46
CA PRO A 55 22.64 -7.19 -14.32
C PRO A 55 23.29 -6.56 -13.09
N ALA A 56 24.32 -5.73 -13.29
CA ALA A 56 25.03 -5.04 -12.21
C ALA A 56 24.18 -4.01 -11.42
N GLN A 57 23.03 -3.59 -11.94
CA GLN A 57 22.14 -2.60 -11.30
C GLN A 57 20.81 -3.19 -10.84
N ARG A 58 20.51 -4.44 -11.22
CA ARG A 58 19.23 -5.09 -10.88
C ARG A 58 19.03 -5.17 -9.38
N ASP A 59 20.04 -5.60 -8.63
CA ASP A 59 19.92 -5.76 -7.17
C ASP A 59 19.71 -4.42 -6.47
N ARG A 60 20.42 -3.38 -6.90
CA ARG A 60 20.21 -2.02 -6.40
C ARG A 60 18.81 -1.51 -6.74
N ALA A 61 18.33 -1.76 -7.95
CA ALA A 61 16.99 -1.33 -8.37
C ALA A 61 15.90 -2.09 -7.62
N ARG A 62 16.11 -3.37 -7.34
CA ARG A 62 15.22 -4.20 -6.50
C ARG A 62 15.15 -3.64 -5.09
N ILE A 63 16.30 -3.39 -4.44
CA ILE A 63 16.32 -2.90 -3.05
C ILE A 63 15.75 -1.48 -2.98
N THR A 64 16.20 -0.55 -3.82
CA THR A 64 15.68 0.82 -3.85
C THR A 64 14.20 0.84 -4.22
N GLY A 65 13.79 0.04 -5.22
CA GLY A 65 12.40 -0.11 -5.63
C GLY A 65 11.52 -0.68 -4.52
N LEU A 66 11.98 -1.72 -3.82
CA LEU A 66 11.27 -2.34 -2.69
C LEU A 66 11.11 -1.35 -1.54
N MET A 67 12.16 -0.62 -1.18
CA MET A 67 12.11 0.40 -0.13
C MET A 67 11.14 1.53 -0.46
N LEU A 68 11.18 2.02 -1.72
CA LEU A 68 10.26 3.07 -2.17
C LEU A 68 8.83 2.57 -2.33
N ALA A 69 8.61 1.34 -2.79
CA ALA A 69 7.31 0.70 -2.86
C ALA A 69 6.71 0.53 -1.47
N MET A 70 7.46 -0.01 -0.51
CA MET A 70 7.04 -0.08 0.89
C MET A 70 6.72 1.31 1.47
N GLY A 71 7.57 2.31 1.22
CA GLY A 71 7.33 3.68 1.66
C GLY A 71 6.06 4.29 1.05
N MET A 72 5.85 4.09 -0.24
CA MET A 72 4.64 4.54 -0.95
C MET A 72 3.40 3.82 -0.42
N ARG A 73 3.47 2.50 -0.20
CA ARG A 73 2.39 1.70 0.36
C ARG A 73 2.02 2.16 1.77
N LEU A 74 3.00 2.45 2.62
CA LEU A 74 2.76 3.04 3.95
C LEU A 74 2.13 4.43 3.85
N LEU A 75 2.58 5.26 2.91
CA LEU A 75 2.00 6.58 2.67
C LEU A 75 0.54 6.47 2.22
N LEU A 76 0.23 5.61 1.25
CA LEU A 76 -1.13 5.35 0.79
C LEU A 76 -2.01 4.82 1.91
N LEU A 77 -1.54 3.83 2.67
CA LEU A 77 -2.27 3.28 3.81
C LEU A 77 -2.50 4.34 4.90
N ALA A 78 -1.50 5.17 5.20
CA ALA A 78 -1.64 6.27 6.16
C ALA A 78 -2.63 7.33 5.65
N SER A 79 -2.56 7.70 4.37
CA SER A 79 -3.50 8.61 3.73
C SER A 79 -4.92 8.07 3.80
N ILE A 80 -5.15 6.79 3.45
CA ILE A 80 -6.46 6.15 3.50
C ILE A 80 -6.95 5.98 4.95
N SER A 81 -6.09 5.55 5.87
CA SER A 81 -6.43 5.38 7.29
C SER A 81 -6.79 6.72 7.93
N TRP A 82 -6.03 7.77 7.65
CA TRP A 82 -6.32 9.11 8.13
C TRP A 82 -7.62 9.64 7.55
N LEU A 83 -7.82 9.44 6.25
CA LEU A 83 -9.04 9.79 5.51
C LEU A 83 -10.28 9.09 6.07
N VAL A 84 -10.24 7.76 6.24
CA VAL A 84 -11.34 6.97 6.85
C VAL A 84 -11.56 7.36 8.31
N THR A 85 -10.53 7.76 9.05
CA THR A 85 -10.70 8.26 10.42
C THR A 85 -11.42 9.60 10.43
N LEU A 86 -11.12 10.50 9.47
CA LEU A 86 -11.84 11.75 9.27
C LEU A 86 -13.28 11.53 8.77
N THR A 87 -13.50 10.48 7.97
CA THR A 87 -14.81 10.11 7.39
C THR A 87 -15.43 8.86 8.01
N LYS A 88 -15.19 8.59 9.30
CA LYS A 88 -16.21 7.88 10.09
C LYS A 88 -17.52 8.61 9.80
N PRO A 89 -18.61 7.94 9.39
CA PRO A 89 -19.83 8.62 8.99
C PRO A 89 -20.41 9.31 10.23
N LEU A 90 -20.03 10.56 10.50
CA LEU A 90 -20.43 11.22 11.75
C LEU A 90 -21.93 11.53 11.72
N ILE A 91 -22.48 11.88 10.56
CA ILE A 91 -23.93 11.94 10.33
C ILE A 91 -24.23 11.67 8.85
N VAL A 92 -25.19 10.78 8.58
CA VAL A 92 -25.86 10.66 7.28
C VAL A 92 -26.72 11.92 7.08
N PHE A 93 -26.19 12.96 6.44
CA PHE A 93 -26.99 14.10 5.99
C PHE A 93 -27.27 13.97 4.48
N HIS A 94 -28.46 13.47 4.17
CA HIS A 94 -29.27 13.66 2.96
C HIS A 94 -28.53 14.06 1.65
N ASP A 95 -27.74 13.13 1.08
CA ASP A 95 -27.20 13.14 -0.30
C ASP A 95 -25.81 13.72 -0.57
N PHE A 96 -25.07 14.21 0.43
CA PHE A 96 -23.64 14.48 0.28
C PHE A 96 -22.81 13.57 1.18
N SER A 97 -22.83 12.28 0.88
CA SER A 97 -21.78 11.38 1.37
C SER A 97 -20.49 11.75 0.65
N PHE A 98 -19.67 12.61 1.27
CA PHE A 98 -18.30 12.84 0.80
C PHE A 98 -17.57 11.50 0.95
N SER A 99 -17.59 10.70 -0.11
CA SER A 99 -17.21 9.30 -0.07
C SER A 99 -15.70 9.19 0.09
N ALA A 100 -15.22 8.15 0.78
CA ALA A 100 -13.79 7.84 0.78
C ALA A 100 -13.24 7.75 -0.66
N ARG A 101 -14.09 7.35 -1.61
CA ARG A 101 -13.85 7.36 -3.05
C ARG A 101 -13.44 8.72 -3.60
N ASP A 102 -14.09 9.80 -3.19
CA ASP A 102 -13.85 11.14 -3.77
C ASP A 102 -12.51 11.68 -3.30
N LEU A 103 -12.17 11.46 -2.03
CA LEU A 103 -10.88 11.89 -1.49
C LEU A 103 -9.73 11.01 -1.98
N ILE A 104 -9.95 9.71 -2.23
CA ILE A 104 -8.99 8.85 -2.95
C ILE A 104 -8.83 9.32 -4.41
N MET A 105 -9.92 9.66 -5.13
CA MET A 105 -9.84 10.21 -6.49
C MET A 105 -9.10 11.54 -6.52
N LEU A 106 -9.33 12.41 -5.55
CA LEU A 106 -8.65 13.71 -5.44
C LEU A 106 -7.18 13.55 -5.10
N PHE A 107 -6.84 12.70 -4.13
CA PHE A 107 -5.45 12.44 -3.75
C PHE A 107 -4.69 11.68 -4.84
N GLY A 108 -5.32 10.69 -5.46
CA GLY A 108 -4.78 9.99 -6.64
C GLY A 108 -4.54 10.95 -7.81
N GLY A 109 -5.48 11.87 -8.07
CA GLY A 109 -5.33 12.92 -9.07
C GLY A 109 -4.18 13.88 -8.75
N LEU A 110 -4.06 14.33 -7.51
CA LEU A 110 -2.96 15.20 -7.05
C LEU A 110 -1.60 14.48 -7.13
N PHE A 111 -1.57 13.20 -6.78
CA PHE A 111 -0.39 12.34 -6.90
C PHE A 111 0.04 12.19 -8.37
N LEU A 112 -0.89 11.98 -9.30
CA LEU A 112 -0.60 11.96 -10.74
C LEU A 112 -0.07 13.30 -11.23
N LEU A 113 -0.63 14.44 -10.77
CA LEU A 113 -0.13 15.77 -11.13
C LEU A 113 1.29 16.02 -10.61
N PHE A 114 1.56 15.65 -9.36
CA PHE A 114 2.90 15.77 -8.78
C PHE A 114 3.90 14.89 -9.53
N LYS A 115 3.57 13.62 -9.78
CA LYS A 115 4.40 12.69 -10.55
C LYS A 115 4.62 13.15 -11.99
N ALA A 116 3.57 13.61 -12.67
CA ALA A 116 3.67 14.15 -14.02
C ALA A 116 4.56 15.39 -14.05
N THR A 117 4.48 16.27 -13.05
CA THR A 117 5.33 17.45 -12.93
C THR A 117 6.79 17.07 -12.70
N VAL A 118 7.06 16.12 -11.79
CA VAL A 118 8.41 15.62 -11.52
C VAL A 118 8.99 14.95 -12.77
N GLU A 119 8.21 14.12 -13.47
CA GLU A 119 8.69 13.44 -14.68
C GLU A 119 8.85 14.41 -15.87
N LEU A 120 8.01 15.44 -15.96
CA LEU A 120 8.17 16.49 -16.97
C LEU A 120 9.41 17.34 -16.66
N ASN A 121 9.66 17.65 -15.39
CA ASN A 121 10.86 18.35 -14.95
C ASN A 121 12.13 17.52 -15.25
N GLU A 122 12.12 16.23 -14.94
CA GLU A 122 13.24 15.31 -15.21
C GLU A 122 13.49 15.12 -16.72
N ARG A 123 12.45 15.16 -17.56
CA ARG A 123 12.58 15.14 -19.03
C ARG A 123 13.09 16.47 -19.59
N LEU A 124 12.80 17.58 -18.94
CA LEU A 124 13.26 18.92 -19.35
C LEU A 124 14.72 19.16 -18.94
N GLU A 125 15.16 18.59 -17.83
CA GLU A 125 16.55 18.70 -17.36
C GLU A 125 17.48 17.61 -17.94
N GLY A 126 16.93 16.53 -18.51
CA GLY A 126 17.69 15.41 -19.09
C GLY A 126 18.34 15.62 -20.47
N LYS A 127 18.56 16.86 -20.92
CA LYS A 127 19.24 17.16 -22.20
C LYS A 127 20.71 17.59 -22.08
N ASP A 128 21.25 17.77 -20.88
CA ASP A 128 22.63 18.18 -20.71
C ASP A 128 23.38 17.30 -19.71
N SER A 129 24.14 16.34 -20.22
CA SER A 129 25.56 16.20 -19.89
C SER A 129 26.14 14.94 -20.54
N ASP A 130 27.17 15.16 -21.37
CA ASP A 130 28.02 14.15 -21.99
C ASP A 130 28.75 13.30 -20.95
N ASN A 131 28.04 12.37 -20.32
CA ASN A 131 28.66 11.37 -19.49
C ASN A 131 28.00 9.99 -19.69
N PRO A 132 28.70 8.98 -20.26
CA PRO A 132 28.14 7.64 -20.45
C PRO A 132 27.64 6.99 -19.15
N THR A 133 28.12 7.47 -18.00
CA THR A 133 27.65 7.13 -16.65
C THR A 133 26.21 7.59 -16.39
N GLN A 134 25.80 8.76 -16.91
CA GLN A 134 24.45 9.30 -16.73
C GLN A 134 23.38 8.48 -17.46
N ARG A 135 23.67 7.98 -18.67
CA ARG A 135 22.73 7.14 -19.44
C ARG A 135 22.30 5.87 -18.69
N LYS A 136 23.18 5.31 -17.86
CA LYS A 136 22.86 4.17 -16.99
C LYS A 136 22.01 4.59 -15.80
N GLY A 137 22.31 5.73 -15.17
CA GLY A 137 21.55 6.28 -14.04
C GLY A 137 20.12 6.70 -14.42
N ALA A 138 19.94 7.32 -15.59
CA ALA A 138 18.62 7.71 -16.10
C ALA A 138 17.70 6.49 -16.32
N LYS A 139 18.24 5.40 -16.88
CA LYS A 139 17.48 4.14 -17.01
C LYS A 139 17.14 3.53 -15.66
N PHE A 140 18.03 3.65 -14.68
CA PHE A 140 17.79 3.18 -13.31
C PHE A 140 16.61 3.91 -12.66
N TRP A 141 16.66 5.25 -12.63
CA TRP A 141 15.61 6.07 -12.04
C TRP A 141 14.27 5.94 -12.78
N ALA A 142 14.29 5.85 -14.11
CA ALA A 142 13.08 5.60 -14.89
C ALA A 142 12.40 4.26 -14.51
N VAL A 143 13.17 3.19 -14.30
CA VAL A 143 12.60 1.91 -13.86
C VAL A 143 12.10 2.00 -12.42
N VAL A 144 12.84 2.63 -11.51
CA VAL A 144 12.40 2.82 -10.12
C VAL A 144 11.11 3.64 -10.05
N ALA A 145 11.01 4.71 -10.85
CA ALA A 145 9.80 5.52 -10.96
C ALA A 145 8.62 4.71 -11.50
N GLN A 146 8.84 3.81 -12.47
CA GLN A 146 7.82 2.89 -12.96
C GLN A 146 7.39 1.87 -11.89
N ILE A 147 8.33 1.32 -11.12
CA ILE A 147 8.04 0.42 -10.01
C ILE A 147 7.08 1.09 -9.02
N VAL A 148 7.39 2.32 -8.59
CA VAL A 148 6.57 3.05 -7.60
C VAL A 148 5.18 3.37 -8.15
N VAL A 149 5.07 3.76 -9.43
CA VAL A 149 3.77 4.07 -10.04
C VAL A 149 2.91 2.82 -10.18
N LEU A 150 3.47 1.70 -10.67
CA LEU A 150 2.74 0.44 -10.78
C LEU A 150 2.33 -0.08 -9.40
N ASP A 151 3.23 -0.09 -8.43
CA ASP A 151 2.93 -0.49 -7.04
C ASP A 151 1.83 0.37 -6.43
N ALA A 152 1.83 1.69 -6.67
CA ALA A 152 0.76 2.58 -6.22
C ALA A 152 -0.60 2.24 -6.85
N ILE A 153 -0.64 1.89 -8.15
CA ILE A 153 -1.88 1.51 -8.84
C ILE A 153 -2.39 0.15 -8.33
N PHE A 154 -1.53 -0.86 -8.23
CA PHE A 154 -1.93 -2.18 -7.76
C PHE A 154 -2.34 -2.17 -6.29
N SER A 155 -1.63 -1.44 -5.43
CA SER A 155 -2.01 -1.28 -4.03
C SER A 155 -3.34 -0.54 -3.87
N LEU A 156 -3.61 0.49 -4.69
CA LEU A 156 -4.89 1.19 -4.69
C LEU A 156 -6.05 0.27 -5.10
N ASP A 157 -5.89 -0.54 -6.16
CA ASP A 157 -6.90 -1.50 -6.60
C ASP A 157 -7.16 -2.59 -5.55
N SER A 158 -6.09 -3.07 -4.91
CA SER A 158 -6.14 -4.03 -3.80
C SER A 158 -6.97 -3.50 -2.63
N VAL A 159 -6.75 -2.25 -2.22
CA VAL A 159 -7.49 -1.62 -1.12
C VAL A 159 -8.94 -1.38 -1.50
N ILE A 160 -9.22 -0.93 -2.72
CA ILE A 160 -10.61 -0.76 -3.21
C ILE A 160 -11.33 -2.11 -3.25
N THR A 161 -10.66 -3.18 -3.71
CA THR A 161 -11.23 -4.54 -3.74
C THR A 161 -11.51 -5.03 -2.32
N ALA A 162 -10.61 -4.81 -1.37
CA ALA A 162 -10.79 -5.21 0.03
C ALA A 162 -11.93 -4.44 0.72
N VAL A 163 -12.02 -3.12 0.50
CA VAL A 163 -13.11 -2.28 1.05
C VAL A 163 -14.44 -2.61 0.39
N GLY A 164 -14.46 -2.77 -0.94
CA GLY A 164 -15.65 -3.16 -1.69
C GLY A 164 -16.19 -4.51 -1.23
N MET A 165 -15.32 -5.47 -0.88
CA MET A 165 -15.72 -6.79 -0.36
C MET A 165 -16.62 -6.72 0.89
N VAL A 166 -16.52 -5.65 1.67
CA VAL A 166 -17.33 -5.43 2.89
C VAL A 166 -18.78 -5.03 2.56
N ASP A 167 -19.02 -4.38 1.40
CA ASP A 167 -20.33 -3.84 1.04
C ASP A 167 -21.32 -4.93 0.57
N HIS A 168 -20.86 -6.09 0.12
CA HIS A 168 -21.74 -7.16 -0.39
C HIS A 168 -22.31 -8.09 0.69
N TRP A 169 -22.06 -7.82 1.98
CA TRP A 169 -22.70 -8.53 3.10
C TRP A 169 -23.86 -7.74 3.72
N ARG A 170 -24.53 -6.87 2.94
CA ARG A 170 -25.89 -6.38 3.24
C ARG A 170 -26.87 -6.70 2.13
#